data_AF-A0A934VV13-F1
#
_entry.id   AF-A0A934VV13-F1
#
_cell.length_a   1.000
_cell.length_b   1.000
_cell.length_c   1.000
_cell.angle_alpha   90.00
_cell.angle_beta   90.00
_cell.angle_gamma   90.00
#
_symmetry.space_group_name_H-M   'P 1'
#
loop_
_entity.id
_entity.type
_entity.pdbx_description
1 polymer ?
#
loop_
_entity_poly.entity_id
_entity_poly.type
_entity_poly.pdbx_seq_one_letter_code
_entity_poly.pdbx_strand_id
1 'polypeptide(L)'
;MKRLLIFILIAISAMSCVADEISDLRDTLVGYRKSVDEYKKLPSSDAIPEIGRLLLKTSQAARFKIVIDEREETLLYISSILKEIPGHATYYRDRILEAKAKIDQSPIEAQGPLYNAYMTAMMYGMQTLQELPSPETVEVLGEMLSDDWTPGFFENYQGTGYSTKDRPWLWAMTALVQLPLEGRPANTRATYESFCADIPAWRHWYAQIKAGTRKIRFEGDPKEYSLPGAGESEVGSLVRTTRRPDVSAQLSAAKANERSSAPWPVVITFVLAAGLLVFVAVRVMRNRESS
;
A
#
# COMPACT_ATOMS: atom_id res chain seq x y z
N MET A 1 36.65 12.91 -34.37
CA MET A 1 35.42 13.74 -34.34
C MET A 1 34.10 13.02 -34.64
N LYS A 2 33.85 12.40 -35.82
CA LYS A 2 32.51 11.88 -36.19
C LYS A 2 31.87 10.88 -35.19
N ARG A 3 32.64 9.91 -34.67
CA ARG A 3 32.13 8.93 -33.70
C ARG A 3 31.69 9.56 -32.37
N LEU A 4 32.44 10.55 -31.90
CA LEU A 4 32.13 11.27 -30.66
C LEU A 4 30.81 12.06 -30.78
N LEU A 5 30.57 12.71 -31.93
CA LEU A 5 29.32 13.42 -32.19
C LEU A 5 28.11 12.46 -32.13
N ILE A 6 28.24 11.26 -32.71
CA ILE A 6 27.19 10.23 -32.68
C ILE A 6 26.88 9.81 -31.23
N PHE A 7 27.91 9.55 -30.42
CA PHE A 7 27.69 9.19 -29.00
C PHE A 7 27.00 10.31 -28.21
N ILE A 8 27.37 11.58 -28.45
CA ILE A 8 26.73 12.72 -27.80
C ILE A 8 25.24 12.80 -28.20
N LEU A 9 24.93 12.64 -29.49
CA LEU A 9 23.54 12.67 -29.96
C LEU A 9 22.70 11.52 -29.38
N ILE A 10 23.26 10.31 -29.27
CA ILE A 10 22.59 9.16 -28.64
C ILE A 10 22.33 9.45 -27.16
N ALA A 11 23.31 9.99 -26.44
CA ALA A 11 23.16 10.33 -25.03
C ALA A 11 22.08 11.40 -24.80
N ILE A 12 22.07 12.46 -25.63
CA ILE A 12 21.05 13.51 -25.57
C ILE A 12 19.66 12.92 -25.81
N SER A 13 19.51 12.10 -26.86
CA SER A 13 18.23 11.43 -27.17
C SER A 13 17.74 10.54 -26.02
N ALA A 14 18.64 9.76 -25.42
CA ALA A 14 18.30 8.91 -24.27
C ALA A 14 17.88 9.75 -23.04
N MET A 15 18.56 10.86 -22.76
CA MET A 15 18.19 11.76 -21.66
C MET A 15 16.84 12.45 -21.90
N SER A 16 16.55 12.87 -23.14
CA SER A 16 15.23 13.40 -23.51
C SER A 16 14.12 12.37 -23.27
N CYS A 17 14.32 11.13 -23.69
CA CYS A 17 13.33 10.06 -23.49
C CYS A 17 13.02 9.81 -22.00
N VAL A 18 14.06 9.80 -21.15
CA VAL A 18 13.87 9.64 -19.69
C VAL A 18 13.19 10.87 -19.07
N ALA A 19 13.52 12.07 -19.53
CA ALA A 19 12.89 13.30 -19.04
C ALA A 19 11.39 13.34 -19.38
N ASP A 20 11.01 12.91 -20.59
CA ASP A 20 9.62 12.81 -21.01
C ASP A 20 8.87 11.77 -20.15
N GLU A 21 9.45 10.59 -19.91
CA GLU A 21 8.85 9.57 -19.01
C GLU A 21 8.65 10.10 -17.58
N ILE A 22 9.65 10.82 -17.03
CA ILE A 22 9.53 11.44 -15.70
C ILE A 22 8.39 12.48 -15.69
N SER A 23 8.29 13.29 -16.75
CA SER A 23 7.21 14.29 -16.88
C SER A 23 5.84 13.61 -16.91
N ASP A 24 5.67 12.59 -17.74
CA ASP A 24 4.41 11.84 -17.88
C ASP A 24 3.98 11.18 -16.56
N LEU A 25 4.92 10.62 -15.80
CA LEU A 25 4.64 10.03 -14.49
C LEU A 25 4.22 11.09 -13.47
N ARG A 26 4.88 12.26 -13.45
CA ARG A 26 4.48 13.39 -12.57
C ARG A 26 3.11 13.91 -12.92
N ASP A 27 2.84 14.11 -14.21
CA ASP A 27 1.53 14.56 -14.70
C ASP A 27 0.43 13.55 -14.36
N THR A 28 0.74 12.24 -14.43
CA THR A 28 -0.18 11.18 -13.96
C THR A 28 -0.52 11.34 -12.49
N LEU A 29 0.47 11.56 -11.62
CA LEU A 29 0.27 11.74 -10.17
C LEU A 29 -0.53 13.01 -9.86
N VAL A 30 -0.25 14.12 -10.56
CA VAL A 30 -1.05 15.36 -10.47
C VAL A 30 -2.49 15.10 -10.91
N GLY A 31 -2.68 14.34 -11.99
CA GLY A 31 -4.00 13.91 -12.46
C GLY A 31 -4.76 13.12 -11.40
N TYR A 32 -4.11 12.17 -10.73
CA TYR A 32 -4.73 11.42 -9.63
C TYR A 32 -5.18 12.31 -8.47
N ARG A 33 -4.36 13.29 -8.05
CA ARG A 33 -4.75 14.23 -6.98
C ARG A 33 -5.99 15.05 -7.38
N LYS A 34 -6.04 15.53 -8.63
CA LYS A 34 -7.22 16.24 -9.17
C LYS A 34 -8.47 15.36 -9.17
N SER A 35 -8.36 14.10 -9.61
CA SER A 35 -9.49 13.17 -9.59
C SER A 35 -9.98 12.89 -8.17
N VAL A 36 -9.11 12.78 -7.17
CA VAL A 36 -9.53 12.66 -5.76
C VAL A 36 -10.31 13.89 -5.29
N ASP A 37 -9.90 15.09 -5.70
CA ASP A 37 -10.62 16.33 -5.39
C ASP A 37 -12.02 16.42 -6.04
N GLU A 38 -12.23 15.70 -7.13
CA GLU A 38 -13.54 15.56 -7.76
C GLU A 38 -14.36 14.48 -7.05
N TYR A 39 -13.78 13.31 -6.79
CA TYR A 39 -14.48 12.18 -6.18
C TYR A 39 -14.90 12.43 -4.73
N LYS A 40 -14.19 13.26 -3.97
CA LYS A 40 -14.60 13.64 -2.60
C LYS A 40 -15.95 14.37 -2.53
N LYS A 41 -16.47 14.85 -3.68
CA LYS A 41 -17.77 15.51 -3.80
C LYS A 41 -18.91 14.51 -4.02
N LEU A 42 -18.59 13.25 -4.33
CA LEU A 42 -19.57 12.19 -4.53
C LEU A 42 -20.07 11.65 -3.17
N PRO A 43 -21.22 10.96 -3.15
CA PRO A 43 -21.63 10.17 -1.99
C PRO A 43 -20.56 9.16 -1.58
N SER A 44 -20.46 8.85 -0.29
CA SER A 44 -19.42 7.94 0.24
C SER A 44 -19.37 6.59 -0.45
N SER A 45 -20.53 6.01 -0.79
CA SER A 45 -20.64 4.73 -1.51
C SER A 45 -19.92 4.73 -2.86
N ASP A 46 -19.83 5.89 -3.49
CA ASP A 46 -19.27 6.05 -4.85
C ASP A 46 -17.83 6.59 -4.77
N ALA A 47 -17.55 7.44 -3.79
CA ALA A 47 -16.22 8.02 -3.57
C ALA A 47 -15.19 6.97 -3.13
N ILE A 48 -15.55 6.09 -2.18
CA ILE A 48 -14.63 5.08 -1.63
C ILE A 48 -14.01 4.19 -2.72
N PRO A 49 -14.78 3.52 -3.60
CA PRO A 49 -14.19 2.66 -4.62
C PRO A 49 -13.30 3.41 -5.61
N GLU A 50 -13.68 4.63 -6.01
CA GLU A 50 -12.89 5.40 -6.97
C GLU A 50 -11.57 5.92 -6.39
N ILE A 51 -11.60 6.44 -5.16
CA ILE A 51 -10.40 6.90 -4.46
C ILE A 51 -9.50 5.71 -4.12
N GLY A 52 -10.05 4.60 -3.64
CA GLY A 52 -9.28 3.38 -3.36
C GLY A 52 -8.60 2.80 -4.60
N ARG A 53 -9.25 2.85 -5.76
CA ARG A 53 -8.64 2.45 -7.03
C ARG A 53 -7.43 3.32 -7.38
N LEU A 54 -7.50 4.64 -7.13
CA LEU A 54 -6.35 5.53 -7.32
C LEU A 54 -5.24 5.27 -6.31
N LEU A 55 -5.59 4.95 -5.05
CA LEU A 55 -4.62 4.56 -4.02
C LEU A 55 -3.82 3.34 -4.47
N LEU A 56 -4.50 2.28 -4.92
CA LEU A 56 -3.86 1.06 -5.42
C LEU A 56 -2.97 1.30 -6.64
N LYS A 57 -3.43 2.13 -7.58
CA LYS A 57 -2.60 2.50 -8.74
C LYS A 57 -1.34 3.24 -8.31
N THR A 58 -1.44 4.09 -7.29
CA THR A 58 -0.32 4.87 -6.74
C THR A 58 0.61 4.00 -5.88
N SER A 59 0.09 2.96 -5.22
CA SER A 59 0.88 2.08 -4.35
C SER A 59 1.83 1.17 -5.14
N GLN A 60 1.60 0.95 -6.43
CA GLN A 60 2.44 0.16 -7.33
C GLN A 60 3.84 0.77 -7.56
N ALA A 61 4.76 0.54 -6.61
CA ALA A 61 6.10 1.13 -6.57
C ALA A 61 6.91 0.92 -7.87
N ALA A 62 6.78 -0.25 -8.51
CA ALA A 62 7.50 -0.57 -9.73
C ALA A 62 7.24 0.43 -10.87
N ARG A 63 6.03 1.01 -10.93
CA ARG A 63 5.64 1.99 -11.96
C ARG A 63 6.26 3.37 -11.72
N PHE A 64 6.49 3.74 -10.47
CA PHE A 64 6.93 5.09 -10.08
C PHE A 64 8.35 5.11 -9.51
N LYS A 65 9.16 4.10 -9.84
CA LYS A 65 10.52 3.90 -9.31
C LYS A 65 11.49 5.08 -9.53
N ILE A 66 11.19 5.98 -10.46
CA ILE A 66 12.01 7.17 -10.78
C ILE A 66 11.46 8.49 -10.18
N VAL A 67 10.26 8.47 -9.61
CA VAL A 67 9.56 9.62 -8.99
C VAL A 67 8.99 9.21 -7.62
N ILE A 68 9.85 8.63 -6.78
CA ILE A 68 9.47 7.99 -5.51
C ILE A 68 8.84 9.01 -4.55
N ASP A 69 9.51 10.14 -4.32
CA ASP A 69 9.05 11.20 -3.42
C ASP A 69 7.65 11.73 -3.82
N GLU A 70 7.44 12.04 -5.10
CA GLU A 70 6.15 12.56 -5.57
C GLU A 70 5.04 11.50 -5.48
N ARG A 71 5.39 10.22 -5.69
CA ARG A 71 4.47 9.09 -5.53
C ARG A 71 4.08 8.92 -4.06
N GLU A 72 5.02 8.99 -3.13
CA GLU A 72 4.74 8.89 -1.70
C GLU A 72 3.88 10.04 -1.18
N GLU A 73 4.19 11.28 -1.59
CA GLU A 73 3.34 12.43 -1.29
C GLU A 73 1.91 12.24 -1.81
N THR A 74 1.78 11.69 -3.02
CA THR A 74 0.47 11.41 -3.62
C THR A 74 -0.24 10.28 -2.89
N LEU A 75 0.46 9.22 -2.49
CA LEU A 75 -0.09 8.11 -1.75
C LEU A 75 -0.59 8.55 -0.37
N LEU A 76 0.19 9.37 0.34
CA LEU A 76 -0.21 9.98 1.62
C LEU A 76 -1.41 10.90 1.46
N TYR A 77 -1.43 11.70 0.39
CA TYR A 77 -2.58 12.55 0.08
C TYR A 77 -3.85 11.72 -0.12
N ILE A 78 -3.82 10.73 -1.02
CA ILE A 78 -4.98 9.89 -1.35
C ILE A 78 -5.44 9.11 -0.11
N SER A 79 -4.52 8.51 0.65
CA SER A 79 -4.85 7.75 1.86
C SER A 79 -5.45 8.63 2.96
N SER A 80 -4.96 9.87 3.12
CA SER A 80 -5.53 10.83 4.08
C SER A 80 -7.00 11.14 3.77
N ILE A 81 -7.31 11.42 2.50
CA ILE A 81 -8.68 11.73 2.06
C ILE A 81 -9.58 10.51 2.22
N LEU A 82 -9.13 9.31 1.83
CA LEU A 82 -9.93 8.10 1.96
C LEU A 82 -10.28 7.78 3.41
N LYS A 83 -9.32 7.95 4.34
CA LYS A 83 -9.54 7.75 5.79
C LYS A 83 -10.52 8.74 6.41
N GLU A 84 -10.67 9.94 5.82
CA GLU A 84 -11.65 10.93 6.29
C GLU A 84 -13.10 10.52 5.96
N ILE A 85 -13.31 9.62 4.99
CA ILE A 85 -14.64 9.12 4.64
C ILE A 85 -15.05 8.03 5.63
N PRO A 86 -16.14 8.23 6.41
CA PRO A 86 -16.62 7.19 7.33
C PRO A 86 -17.01 5.92 6.58
N GLY A 87 -16.64 4.75 7.12
CA GLY A 87 -16.97 3.47 6.49
C GLY A 87 -15.99 3.06 5.39
N HIS A 88 -14.84 3.73 5.24
CA HIS A 88 -13.86 3.40 4.20
C HIS A 88 -13.37 1.96 4.30
N ALA A 89 -13.10 1.46 5.50
CA ALA A 89 -12.64 0.08 5.69
C ALA A 89 -13.82 -0.90 5.62
N THR A 90 -14.95 -0.51 6.23
CA THR A 90 -16.19 -1.28 6.23
C THR A 90 -16.68 -1.60 4.82
N TYR A 91 -16.57 -0.64 3.88
CA TYR A 91 -16.90 -0.86 2.48
C TYR A 91 -16.17 -2.07 1.88
N TYR A 92 -14.85 -2.21 2.12
CA TYR A 92 -14.08 -3.33 1.59
C TYR A 92 -14.44 -4.66 2.26
N ARG A 93 -14.70 -4.65 3.57
CA ARG A 93 -15.24 -5.82 4.28
C ARG A 93 -16.54 -6.29 3.65
N ASP A 94 -17.50 -5.37 3.50
CA ASP A 94 -18.85 -5.69 3.04
C ASP A 94 -18.82 -6.21 1.59
N ARG A 95 -17.95 -5.65 0.74
CA ARG A 95 -17.68 -6.16 -0.62
C ARG A 95 -17.16 -7.60 -0.64
N ILE A 96 -16.26 -7.95 0.28
CA ILE A 96 -15.73 -9.32 0.42
C ILE A 96 -16.83 -10.26 0.90
N LEU A 97 -17.58 -9.86 1.92
CA LEU A 97 -18.69 -10.65 2.48
C LEU A 97 -19.82 -10.85 1.47
N GLU A 98 -20.13 -9.84 0.65
CA GLU A 98 -21.11 -9.95 -0.44
C GLU A 98 -20.67 -10.97 -1.49
N ALA A 99 -19.39 -10.94 -1.89
CA ALA A 99 -18.84 -11.90 -2.85
C ALA A 99 -18.82 -13.33 -2.27
N LYS A 100 -18.49 -13.47 -0.99
CA LYS A 100 -18.54 -14.73 -0.23
C LYS A 100 -19.97 -15.29 -0.18
N ALA A 101 -20.95 -14.47 0.20
CA ALA A 101 -22.34 -14.87 0.28
C ALA A 101 -22.90 -15.36 -1.06
N LYS A 102 -22.48 -14.74 -2.19
CA LYS A 102 -22.85 -15.21 -3.53
C LYS A 102 -22.32 -16.63 -3.83
N ILE A 103 -21.12 -16.97 -3.35
CA ILE A 103 -20.56 -18.31 -3.50
C ILE A 103 -21.37 -19.31 -2.66
N ASP A 104 -21.59 -19.00 -1.38
CA ASP A 104 -22.30 -19.89 -0.44
C ASP A 104 -23.74 -20.18 -0.87
N GLN A 105 -24.40 -19.22 -1.55
CA GLN A 105 -25.76 -19.37 -2.07
C GLN A 105 -25.84 -20.06 -3.44
N SER A 106 -24.69 -20.30 -4.10
CA SER A 106 -24.65 -20.85 -5.44
C SER A 106 -24.38 -22.36 -5.44
N PRO A 107 -24.94 -23.11 -6.40
CA PRO A 107 -24.61 -24.53 -6.58
C PRO A 107 -23.11 -24.68 -6.89
N ILE A 108 -22.51 -25.81 -6.47
CA ILE A 108 -21.07 -26.08 -6.54
C ILE A 108 -20.50 -25.81 -7.94
N GLU A 109 -21.24 -26.16 -8.99
CA GLU A 109 -20.85 -26.01 -10.39
C GLU A 109 -20.72 -24.54 -10.82
N ALA A 110 -21.43 -23.63 -10.15
CA ALA A 110 -21.39 -22.18 -10.41
C ALA A 110 -20.36 -21.44 -9.54
N GLN A 111 -19.76 -22.10 -8.54
CA GLN A 111 -18.87 -21.43 -7.58
C GLN A 111 -17.52 -21.00 -8.17
N GLY A 112 -17.01 -21.66 -9.22
CA GLY A 112 -15.70 -21.35 -9.81
C GLY A 112 -15.56 -19.89 -10.31
N PRO A 113 -16.42 -19.40 -11.21
CA PRO A 113 -16.38 -18.00 -11.65
C PRO A 113 -16.62 -16.99 -10.51
N LEU A 114 -17.48 -17.34 -9.54
CA LEU A 114 -17.76 -16.51 -8.37
C LEU A 114 -16.55 -16.41 -7.43
N TYR A 115 -15.77 -17.49 -7.32
CA TYR A 115 -14.51 -17.50 -6.56
C TYR A 115 -13.51 -16.48 -7.11
N ASN A 116 -13.38 -16.33 -8.43
CA ASN A 116 -12.53 -15.30 -9.03
C ASN A 116 -12.98 -13.89 -8.63
N ALA A 117 -14.30 -13.63 -8.59
CA ALA A 117 -14.83 -12.35 -8.14
C ALA A 117 -14.56 -12.10 -6.65
N TYR A 118 -14.69 -13.13 -5.81
CA TYR A 118 -14.32 -13.09 -4.40
C TYR A 118 -12.82 -12.83 -4.21
N MET A 119 -11.94 -13.56 -4.89
CA MET A 119 -10.48 -13.36 -4.81
C MET A 119 -10.07 -11.97 -5.28
N THR A 120 -10.76 -11.44 -6.29
CA THR A 120 -10.58 -10.06 -6.74
C THR A 120 -10.99 -9.06 -5.66
N ALA A 121 -12.13 -9.27 -4.99
CA ALA A 121 -12.58 -8.43 -3.89
C ALA A 121 -11.62 -8.51 -2.68
N MET A 122 -11.15 -9.70 -2.33
CA MET A 122 -10.15 -9.94 -1.29
C MET A 122 -8.84 -9.22 -1.59
N MET A 123 -8.26 -9.44 -2.77
CA MET A 123 -6.99 -8.84 -3.16
C MET A 123 -7.08 -7.30 -3.13
N TYR A 124 -8.10 -6.72 -3.77
CA TYR A 124 -8.25 -5.27 -3.81
C TYR A 124 -8.57 -4.68 -2.43
N GLY A 125 -9.45 -5.32 -1.66
CA GLY A 125 -9.80 -4.88 -0.32
C GLY A 125 -8.57 -4.86 0.59
N MET A 126 -7.83 -5.98 0.63
CA MET A 126 -6.68 -6.13 1.52
C MET A 126 -5.50 -5.23 1.13
N GLN A 127 -5.21 -5.11 -0.17
CA GLN A 127 -4.19 -4.17 -0.67
C GLN A 127 -4.58 -2.71 -0.44
N THR A 128 -5.87 -2.39 -0.37
CA THR A 128 -6.30 -1.03 -0.04
C THR A 128 -6.19 -0.79 1.46
N LEU A 129 -6.67 -1.73 2.27
CA LEU A 129 -6.66 -1.64 3.74
C LEU A 129 -5.24 -1.52 4.31
N GLN A 130 -4.26 -2.24 3.76
CA GLN A 130 -2.85 -2.14 4.21
C GLN A 130 -2.24 -0.73 4.01
N GLU A 131 -2.81 0.09 3.13
CA GLU A 131 -2.36 1.47 2.85
C GLU A 131 -3.14 2.52 3.69
N LEU A 132 -4.07 2.07 4.54
CA LEU A 132 -4.99 2.92 5.29
C LEU A 132 -4.85 2.69 6.80
N PRO A 133 -3.75 3.18 7.43
CA PRO A 133 -3.61 3.10 8.88
C PRO A 133 -4.69 3.93 9.57
N SER A 134 -5.71 3.24 10.09
CA SER A 134 -6.84 3.80 10.82
C SER A 134 -7.38 2.75 11.81
N PRO A 135 -8.04 3.17 12.90
CA PRO A 135 -8.71 2.23 13.80
C PRO A 135 -9.76 1.36 13.10
N GLU A 136 -10.50 1.94 12.13
CA GLU A 136 -11.51 1.22 11.34
C GLU A 136 -10.89 0.09 10.51
N THR A 137 -9.71 0.32 9.93
CA THR A 137 -8.94 -0.70 9.23
C THR A 137 -8.49 -1.82 10.16
N VAL A 138 -7.98 -1.48 11.36
CA VAL A 138 -7.53 -2.49 12.34
C VAL A 138 -8.70 -3.34 12.83
N GLU A 139 -9.87 -2.74 13.05
CA GLU A 139 -11.10 -3.44 13.38
C GLU A 139 -11.49 -4.45 12.29
N VAL A 140 -11.62 -3.99 11.04
CA VAL A 140 -11.99 -4.84 9.90
C VAL A 140 -11.02 -6.00 9.72
N LEU A 141 -9.72 -5.71 9.65
CA LEU A 141 -8.70 -6.75 9.46
C LEU A 141 -8.64 -7.70 10.67
N GLY A 142 -8.82 -7.17 11.87
CA GLY A 142 -8.83 -7.95 13.10
C GLY A 142 -9.99 -8.93 13.18
N GLU A 143 -11.21 -8.53 12.81
CA GLU A 143 -12.34 -9.46 12.70
C GLU A 143 -12.05 -10.57 11.69
N MET A 144 -11.44 -10.22 10.55
CA MET A 144 -11.10 -11.19 9.50
C MET A 144 -10.01 -12.19 9.90
N LEU A 145 -9.24 -11.95 10.96
CA LEU A 145 -8.30 -12.95 11.50
C LEU A 145 -9.00 -14.23 11.97
N SER A 146 -10.28 -14.14 12.33
CA SER A 146 -11.07 -15.29 12.79
C SER A 146 -11.84 -15.98 11.65
N ASP A 147 -11.78 -15.45 10.43
CA ASP A 147 -12.49 -16.02 9.28
C ASP A 147 -11.65 -17.14 8.64
N ASP A 148 -12.02 -18.37 9.00
CA ASP A 148 -11.46 -19.62 8.48
C ASP A 148 -12.25 -20.18 7.29
N TRP A 149 -13.12 -19.37 6.67
CA TRP A 149 -13.96 -19.82 5.57
C TRP A 149 -13.16 -20.35 4.37
N THR A 150 -13.71 -21.42 3.80
CA THR A 150 -13.25 -22.06 2.57
C THR A 150 -14.48 -22.38 1.72
N PRO A 151 -14.47 -22.09 0.41
CA PRO A 151 -15.55 -22.47 -0.49
C PRO A 151 -15.83 -23.98 -0.47
N GLY A 152 -17.11 -24.37 -0.50
CA GLY A 152 -17.52 -25.78 -0.47
C GLY A 152 -16.98 -26.61 -1.63
N PHE A 153 -16.77 -26.01 -2.82
CA PHE A 153 -16.19 -26.74 -3.95
C PHE A 153 -14.76 -27.24 -3.68
N PHE A 154 -14.00 -26.66 -2.73
CA PHE A 154 -12.67 -27.15 -2.35
C PHE A 154 -12.70 -28.36 -1.42
N GLU A 155 -13.79 -28.61 -0.70
CA GLU A 155 -13.91 -29.78 0.18
C GLU A 155 -13.82 -31.09 -0.62
N ASN A 156 -14.30 -31.08 -1.87
CA ASN A 156 -14.22 -32.22 -2.78
C ASN A 156 -12.81 -32.47 -3.34
N TYR A 157 -11.88 -31.53 -3.15
CA TYR A 157 -10.51 -31.61 -3.66
C TYR A 157 -9.48 -31.93 -2.56
N GLN A 158 -9.91 -32.44 -1.40
CA GLN A 158 -9.00 -32.93 -0.35
C GLN A 158 -7.95 -33.88 -0.95
N GLY A 159 -6.68 -33.51 -0.85
CA GLY A 159 -5.53 -34.27 -1.37
C GLY A 159 -4.90 -33.72 -2.66
N THR A 160 -5.49 -32.74 -3.33
CA THR A 160 -4.94 -32.16 -4.58
C THR A 160 -3.93 -31.02 -4.35
N GLY A 161 -3.66 -30.68 -3.09
CA GLY A 161 -2.75 -29.58 -2.76
C GLY A 161 -3.33 -28.18 -2.98
N TYR A 162 -4.66 -28.05 -3.07
CA TYR A 162 -5.28 -26.72 -3.05
C TYR A 162 -4.79 -25.91 -1.87
N SER A 163 -4.31 -24.71 -2.19
CA SER A 163 -3.47 -23.95 -1.29
C SER A 163 -4.29 -23.37 -0.16
N THR A 164 -3.97 -23.75 1.06
CA THR A 164 -4.44 -23.09 2.28
C THR A 164 -4.02 -21.61 2.37
N LYS A 165 -3.35 -21.08 1.33
CA LYS A 165 -2.91 -19.70 1.16
C LYS A 165 -4.04 -18.72 0.79
N ASP A 166 -5.22 -19.20 0.40
CA ASP A 166 -6.34 -18.31 0.04
C ASP A 166 -7.31 -18.03 1.21
N ARG A 167 -6.91 -18.35 2.44
CA ARG A 167 -7.76 -18.13 3.62
C ARG A 167 -7.86 -16.64 3.98
N PRO A 168 -9.07 -16.12 4.32
CA PRO A 168 -9.25 -14.71 4.65
C PRO A 168 -8.30 -14.19 5.73
N TRP A 169 -8.09 -14.98 6.79
CA TRP A 169 -7.20 -14.59 7.88
C TRP A 169 -5.75 -14.39 7.46
N LEU A 170 -5.26 -15.12 6.44
CA LEU A 170 -3.87 -14.99 5.98
C LEU A 170 -3.67 -13.64 5.31
N TRP A 171 -4.62 -13.24 4.47
CA TRP A 171 -4.62 -11.93 3.83
C TRP A 171 -4.76 -10.80 4.85
N ALA A 172 -5.65 -10.96 5.82
CA ALA A 172 -5.85 -9.98 6.88
C ALA A 172 -4.60 -9.78 7.73
N MET A 173 -3.94 -10.87 8.14
CA MET A 173 -2.67 -10.80 8.85
C MET A 173 -1.56 -10.17 8.01
N THR A 174 -1.48 -10.52 6.72
CA THR A 174 -0.49 -9.92 5.80
C THR A 174 -0.69 -8.41 5.72
N ALA A 175 -1.93 -7.94 5.62
CA ALA A 175 -2.26 -6.51 5.62
C ALA A 175 -1.91 -5.84 6.97
N LEU A 176 -2.25 -6.47 8.11
CA LEU A 176 -1.92 -5.94 9.45
C LEU A 176 -0.40 -5.80 9.67
N VAL A 177 0.41 -6.70 9.12
CA VAL A 177 1.88 -6.64 9.19
C VAL A 177 2.44 -5.44 8.41
N GLN A 178 1.74 -4.95 7.38
CA GLN A 178 2.17 -3.76 6.64
C GLN A 178 1.76 -2.46 7.32
N LEU A 179 0.77 -2.48 8.21
CA LEU A 179 0.38 -1.29 8.96
C LEU A 179 1.47 -0.88 9.95
N PRO A 180 1.78 0.44 10.08
CA PRO A 180 2.75 0.95 11.05
C PRO A 180 2.17 0.93 12.47
N LEU A 181 1.97 -0.26 13.04
CA LEU A 181 1.36 -0.48 14.36
C LEU A 181 2.43 -0.69 15.43
N GLU A 182 2.37 0.08 16.52
CA GLU A 182 3.21 -0.13 17.69
C GLU A 182 2.72 -1.32 18.53
N GLY A 183 3.65 -2.09 19.10
CA GLY A 183 3.32 -3.19 20.03
C GLY A 183 2.56 -4.37 19.39
N ARG A 184 2.59 -4.49 18.05
CA ARG A 184 2.07 -5.66 17.33
C ARG A 184 2.86 -6.94 17.63
N PRO A 185 2.27 -8.15 17.45
CA PRO A 185 3.01 -9.39 17.58
C PRO A 185 4.23 -9.43 16.67
N ALA A 186 5.32 -10.06 17.12
CA ALA A 186 6.46 -10.32 16.27
C ALA A 186 6.04 -11.25 15.13
N ASN A 187 6.46 -10.93 13.90
CA ASN A 187 6.23 -11.79 12.75
C ASN A 187 7.47 -12.63 12.50
N THR A 188 7.32 -13.95 12.52
CA THR A 188 8.43 -14.89 12.33
C THR A 188 8.60 -15.21 10.85
N ARG A 189 9.44 -14.49 10.08
CA ARG A 189 9.73 -14.79 8.65
C ARG A 189 8.48 -14.83 7.72
N ALA A 190 8.74 -14.78 6.41
CA ALA A 190 7.69 -14.66 5.38
C ALA A 190 7.29 -16.01 4.76
N THR A 191 7.09 -17.07 5.57
CA THR A 191 6.61 -18.36 5.04
C THR A 191 5.17 -18.62 5.46
N TYR A 192 4.47 -19.46 4.70
CA TYR A 192 3.08 -19.80 5.04
C TYR A 192 2.99 -20.53 6.39
N GLU A 193 3.96 -21.41 6.67
CA GLU A 193 4.05 -22.17 7.91
C GLU A 193 4.24 -21.25 9.12
N SER A 194 5.03 -20.17 8.96
CA SER A 194 5.23 -19.23 10.04
C SER A 194 4.02 -18.35 10.29
N PHE A 195 3.32 -17.95 9.24
CA PHE A 195 2.02 -17.29 9.36
C PHE A 195 0.99 -18.18 10.09
N CYS A 196 0.95 -19.49 9.81
CA CYS A 196 0.13 -20.43 10.58
C CYS A 196 0.53 -20.51 12.05
N ALA A 197 1.81 -20.38 12.37
CA ALA A 197 2.28 -20.39 13.75
C ALA A 197 1.96 -19.08 14.50
N ASP A 198 1.94 -17.95 13.79
CA ASP A 198 1.75 -16.62 14.37
C ASP A 198 0.27 -16.23 14.51
N ILE A 199 -0.66 -16.87 13.77
CA ILE A 199 -2.08 -16.51 13.81
C ILE A 199 -2.70 -16.53 15.23
N PRO A 200 -2.38 -17.45 16.16
CA PRO A 200 -2.93 -17.40 17.52
C PRO A 200 -2.49 -16.14 18.28
N ALA A 201 -1.25 -15.68 18.08
CA ALA A 201 -0.75 -14.47 18.71
C ALA A 201 -1.46 -13.22 18.17
N TRP A 202 -1.70 -13.17 16.86
CA TRP A 202 -2.48 -12.10 16.23
C TRP A 202 -3.94 -12.08 16.68
N ARG A 203 -4.60 -13.23 16.74
CA ARG A 203 -5.97 -13.36 17.27
C ARG A 203 -6.05 -12.90 18.73
N HIS A 204 -5.09 -13.31 19.56
CA HIS A 204 -5.03 -12.89 20.97
C HIS A 204 -4.79 -11.38 21.11
N TRP A 205 -3.86 -10.83 20.32
CA TRP A 205 -3.59 -9.40 20.27
C TRP A 205 -4.84 -8.59 19.91
N TYR A 206 -5.56 -9.00 18.87
CA TYR A 206 -6.79 -8.33 18.47
C TYR A 206 -7.91 -8.49 19.51
N ALA A 207 -8.03 -9.67 20.14
CA ALA A 207 -9.00 -9.88 21.22
C ALA A 207 -8.77 -8.93 22.40
N GLN A 208 -7.51 -8.62 22.76
CA GLN A 208 -7.20 -7.62 23.79
C GLN A 208 -7.63 -6.21 23.38
N ILE A 209 -7.46 -5.85 22.11
CA ILE A 209 -7.90 -4.56 21.56
C ILE A 209 -9.42 -4.45 21.59
N LYS A 210 -10.10 -5.49 21.09
CA LYS A 210 -11.56 -5.57 21.07
C LYS A 210 -12.16 -5.53 22.49
N ALA A 211 -11.46 -6.12 23.47
CA ALA A 211 -11.84 -6.06 24.88
C ALA A 211 -11.50 -4.72 25.57
N GLY A 212 -10.76 -3.82 24.92
CA GLY A 212 -10.34 -2.53 25.48
C GLY A 212 -9.18 -2.62 26.46
N THR A 213 -8.59 -3.81 26.65
CA THR A 213 -7.43 -4.01 27.54
C THR A 213 -6.11 -3.59 26.87
N ARG A 214 -6.12 -3.45 25.54
CA ARG A 214 -5.03 -2.90 24.74
C ARG A 214 -5.56 -1.78 23.85
N LYS A 215 -4.79 -0.70 23.71
CA LYS A 215 -5.07 0.38 22.75
C LYS A 215 -4.20 0.23 21.51
N ILE A 216 -4.65 0.83 20.41
CA ILE A 216 -3.92 0.90 19.16
C ILE A 216 -3.12 2.21 19.13
N ARG A 217 -1.88 2.15 18.66
CA ARG A 217 -1.08 3.34 18.33
C ARG A 217 -0.36 3.09 17.00
N PHE A 218 -0.31 4.12 16.17
CA PHE A 218 0.40 4.09 14.90
C PHE A 218 1.76 4.77 15.04
N GLU A 219 2.78 4.24 14.36
CA GLU A 219 4.12 4.83 14.39
C GLU A 219 4.07 6.29 13.91
N GLY A 220 4.73 7.18 14.65
CA GLY A 220 4.73 8.61 14.37
C GLY A 220 3.47 9.37 14.80
N ASP A 221 2.41 8.68 15.24
CA ASP A 221 1.23 9.30 15.84
C ASP A 221 1.26 9.11 17.37
N PRO A 222 1.34 10.18 18.18
CA PRO A 222 1.33 10.07 19.64
C PRO A 222 -0.04 9.64 20.20
N LYS A 223 -1.10 9.65 19.38
CA LYS A 223 -2.45 9.35 19.83
C LYS A 223 -2.67 7.84 20.00
N GLU A 224 -3.31 7.48 21.11
CA GLU A 224 -3.83 6.13 21.33
C GLU A 224 -5.31 6.07 20.92
N TYR A 225 -5.71 4.93 20.35
CA TYR A 225 -7.05 4.68 19.84
C TYR A 225 -7.66 3.45 20.52
N SER A 226 -8.91 3.56 20.94
CA SER A 226 -9.76 2.44 21.37
C SER A 226 -10.74 2.09 20.26
N LEU A 227 -11.08 0.81 20.11
CA LEU A 227 -12.12 0.41 19.16
C LEU A 227 -13.53 0.69 19.71
N PRO A 228 -14.52 0.97 18.85
CA PRO A 228 -15.91 1.14 19.29
C PRO A 228 -16.41 -0.10 20.06
N GLY A 229 -17.08 0.11 21.20
CA GLY A 229 -17.63 -0.98 22.03
C GLY A 229 -16.62 -1.68 22.95
N ALA A 230 -15.34 -1.28 22.91
CA ALA A 230 -14.30 -1.78 23.81
C ALA A 230 -14.43 -1.16 25.21
N GLY A 231 -15.47 -1.57 25.96
CA GLY A 231 -15.55 -1.40 27.42
C GLY A 231 -15.33 0.01 27.99
N GLU A 232 -15.70 1.08 27.27
CA GLU A 232 -15.61 2.44 27.80
C GLU A 232 -16.59 2.61 28.99
N SER A 233 -16.05 2.41 30.19
CA SER A 233 -16.44 3.19 31.36
C SER A 233 -16.07 4.64 31.06
N GLU A 234 -17.05 5.53 31.21
CA GLU A 234 -17.01 6.98 30.93
C GLU A 234 -15.78 7.69 31.53
N VAL A 235 -14.65 7.76 30.83
CA VAL A 235 -13.65 8.82 31.07
C VAL A 235 -12.96 9.16 29.76
N GLY A 236 -13.55 10.08 28.99
CA GLY A 236 -12.90 10.70 27.85
C GLY A 236 -13.70 10.60 26.56
N SER A 237 -14.88 11.22 26.55
CA SER A 237 -15.65 11.55 25.35
C SER A 237 -14.71 11.89 24.19
N LEU A 238 -14.84 11.14 23.10
CA LEU A 238 -14.27 11.39 21.78
C LEU A 238 -14.45 12.87 21.42
N VAL A 239 -13.46 13.71 21.79
CA VAL A 239 -13.30 15.01 21.17
C VAL A 239 -12.86 14.70 19.75
N ARG A 240 -13.86 14.69 18.87
CA ARG A 240 -13.72 14.68 17.41
C ARG A 240 -13.11 16.03 17.02
N THR A 241 -11.86 16.27 17.40
CA THR A 241 -11.07 17.36 16.86
C THR A 241 -10.67 16.93 15.47
N THR A 242 -11.49 17.27 14.49
CA THR A 242 -11.12 17.23 13.07
C THR A 242 -10.08 18.32 12.82
N ARG A 243 -8.90 18.21 13.47
CA ARG A 243 -7.74 19.03 13.14
C ARG A 243 -7.08 18.31 11.98
N ARG A 244 -7.34 18.81 10.77
CA ARG A 244 -6.72 18.38 9.52
C ARG A 244 -5.23 18.10 9.79
N PRO A 245 -4.75 16.85 9.69
CA PRO A 245 -3.34 16.58 9.85
C PRO A 245 -2.62 17.38 8.76
N ASP A 246 -1.67 18.21 9.17
CA ASP A 246 -0.82 18.89 8.22
C ASP A 246 -0.01 17.83 7.49
N VAL A 247 -0.38 17.55 6.25
CA VAL A 247 0.27 16.56 5.38
C VAL A 247 1.77 16.83 5.31
N SER A 248 2.19 18.10 5.43
CA SER A 248 3.60 18.49 5.50
C SER A 248 4.33 17.95 6.74
N ALA A 249 3.65 17.89 7.89
CA ALA A 249 4.23 17.38 9.14
C ALA A 249 4.39 15.85 9.12
N GLN A 250 3.42 15.12 8.56
CA GLN A 250 3.53 13.66 8.39
C GLN A 250 4.65 13.30 7.40
N LEU A 251 4.77 14.04 6.30
CA LEU A 251 5.88 13.89 5.35
C LEU A 251 7.25 14.17 5.99
N SER A 252 7.32 15.17 6.87
CA SER A 252 8.55 15.51 7.59
C SER A 252 8.95 14.43 8.60
N ALA A 253 7.98 13.81 9.28
CA ALA A 253 8.21 12.70 10.20
C ALA A 253 8.64 11.41 9.47
N ALA A 254 8.00 11.09 8.34
CA ALA A 254 8.39 9.97 7.48
C ALA A 254 9.82 10.16 6.93
N LYS A 255 10.13 11.35 6.40
CA LYS A 255 11.47 11.70 5.89
C LYS A 255 12.56 11.71 6.97
N ALA A 256 12.22 11.92 8.25
CA ALA A 256 13.18 11.86 9.34
C ALA A 256 13.64 10.41 9.64
N ASN A 257 12.78 9.42 9.39
CA ASN A 257 13.07 8.01 9.68
C ASN A 257 13.79 7.29 8.52
N GLU A 258 13.70 7.81 7.29
CA GLU A 258 14.26 7.16 6.09
C GLU A 258 15.70 7.56 5.74
N ARG A 259 16.33 8.47 6.51
CA ARG A 259 17.71 8.93 6.27
C ARG A 259 18.81 7.88 6.48
N SER A 260 18.49 6.63 6.81
CA SER A 260 19.49 5.61 7.14
C SER A 260 19.88 4.65 6.01
N SER A 261 19.17 4.57 4.88
CA SER A 261 19.51 3.55 3.87
C SER A 261 18.81 3.74 2.53
N ALA A 262 19.29 4.66 1.69
CA ALA A 262 18.86 4.71 0.28
C ALA A 262 20.09 4.57 -0.66
N PRO A 263 20.08 3.62 -1.61
CA PRO A 263 21.21 3.26 -2.47
C PRO A 263 21.39 4.20 -3.67
N TRP A 264 21.20 5.50 -3.46
CA TRP A 264 21.45 6.56 -4.46
C TRP A 264 22.93 6.78 -4.87
N PRO A 265 23.98 6.28 -4.17
CA PRO A 265 25.34 6.52 -4.64
C PRO A 265 25.61 5.93 -6.02
N VAL A 266 24.96 4.81 -6.39
CA VAL A 266 25.35 4.04 -7.59
C VAL A 266 24.88 4.68 -8.89
N VAL A 267 23.63 5.15 -8.97
CA VAL A 267 23.13 5.77 -10.22
C VAL A 267 23.80 7.13 -10.47
N ILE A 268 24.01 7.92 -9.42
CA ILE A 268 24.71 9.21 -9.52
C ILE A 268 26.19 8.98 -9.86
N THR A 269 26.86 7.97 -9.27
CA THR A 269 28.24 7.63 -9.67
C THR A 269 28.33 7.09 -11.09
N PHE A 270 27.35 6.33 -11.59
CA PHE A 270 27.36 5.89 -12.99
C PHE A 270 27.17 7.03 -13.98
N VAL A 271 26.24 7.97 -13.72
CA VAL A 271 26.05 9.15 -14.58
C VAL A 271 27.25 10.08 -14.54
N LEU A 272 27.83 10.30 -13.36
CA LEU A 272 29.07 11.09 -13.21
C LEU A 272 30.27 10.39 -13.84
N ALA A 273 30.42 9.08 -13.69
CA ALA A 273 31.51 8.31 -14.30
C ALA A 273 31.39 8.26 -15.83
N ALA A 274 30.17 8.09 -16.37
CA ALA A 274 29.93 8.16 -17.80
C ALA A 274 30.21 9.57 -18.35
N GLY A 275 29.76 10.62 -17.64
CA GLY A 275 30.07 12.01 -17.96
C GLY A 275 31.57 12.31 -17.92
N LEU A 276 32.28 11.81 -16.91
CA LEU A 276 33.73 11.97 -16.75
C LEU A 276 34.50 11.20 -17.83
N LEU A 277 34.07 9.98 -18.19
CA LEU A 277 34.66 9.20 -19.28
C LEU A 277 34.47 9.90 -20.64
N VAL A 278 33.28 10.46 -20.89
CA VAL A 278 33.04 11.27 -22.10
C VAL A 278 33.93 12.52 -22.08
N PHE A 279 34.01 13.23 -20.94
CA PHE A 279 34.86 14.41 -20.82
C PHE A 279 36.35 14.11 -21.02
N VAL A 280 36.86 13.04 -20.41
CA VAL A 280 38.26 12.59 -20.58
C VAL A 280 38.51 12.17 -22.03
N ALA A 281 37.59 11.42 -22.66
CA ALA A 281 37.72 11.04 -24.06
C ALA A 281 37.73 12.26 -25.01
N VAL A 282 36.90 13.26 -24.74
CA VAL A 282 36.88 14.54 -25.47
C VAL A 282 38.22 15.27 -25.31
N ARG A 283 38.75 15.35 -24.08
CA ARG A 283 40.00 16.05 -23.78
C ARG A 283 41.22 15.37 -24.42
N VAL A 284 41.26 14.04 -24.39
CA VAL A 284 42.35 13.26 -25.03
C VAL A 284 42.31 13.39 -26.55
N MET A 285 41.12 13.36 -27.17
CA MET A 285 41.01 13.57 -28.62
C MET A 285 41.44 14.97 -29.03
N ARG A 286 41.08 16.01 -28.27
CA ARG A 286 41.46 17.40 -28.58
C ARG A 286 42.96 17.64 -28.51
N ASN A 287 43.67 17.02 -27.55
CA ASN A 287 45.13 17.15 -27.45
C ASN A 287 45.89 16.42 -28.57
N ARG A 288 45.30 15.40 -29.20
CA ARG A 288 45.91 14.68 -30.33
C ARG A 288 45.83 15.42 -31.65
N GLU A 289 44.92 16.38 -31.80
CA GLU A 289 44.80 17.20 -33.02
C GLU A 289 45.72 18.43 -33.00
N SER A 290 46.30 18.76 -31.83
CA SER A 290 47.23 19.89 -31.63
C SER A 290 48.71 19.50 -31.63
N SER A 291 49.06 18.25 -31.94
CA SER A 291 50.43 17.73 -32.08
C SER A 291 50.61 17.11 -33.45
#